data_AF-A0AAV5KHT6-F1
#
_entry.id   AF-A0AAV5KHT6-F1
#
_cell.length_a   1.000
_cell.length_b   1.000
_cell.length_c   1.000
_cell.angle_alpha   90.00
_cell.angle_beta   90.00
_cell.angle_gamma   90.00
#
_symmetry.space_group_name_H-M   'P 1'
#
loop_
_entity.id
_entity.type
_entity.pdbx_description
1 polymer ?
#
loop_
_entity_poly.entity_id
_entity_poly.type
_entity_poly.pdbx_seq_one_letter_code
_entity_poly.pdbx_strand_id
1 'polypeptide(L)' 'MPYNPDDLMVQCEGCTDWFHPACIEMTTEDAKKLEHFFCGSCSSESQKLQNSLSASRHPDTKEDGKNYNSL' A
#
# COMPACT_ATOMS: atom_id res chain seq x y z
N MET A 1 25.28 13.58 -2.21
CA MET A 1 26.32 12.64 -1.73
C MET A 1 26.64 11.68 -2.86
N PRO A 2 27.91 11.25 -3.04
CA PRO A 2 28.32 10.42 -4.17
C PRO A 2 27.53 9.11 -4.16
N TYR A 3 26.98 8.76 -5.32
CA TYR A 3 26.09 7.63 -5.53
C TYR A 3 26.84 6.34 -5.20
N ASN A 4 26.33 5.56 -4.25
CA ASN A 4 26.94 4.27 -3.90
C ASN A 4 26.28 3.19 -4.77
N PRO A 5 26.98 2.59 -5.74
CA PRO A 5 26.42 1.62 -6.68
C PRO A 5 26.03 0.28 -6.03
N ASP A 6 26.28 0.11 -4.73
CA ASP A 6 25.91 -1.06 -3.92
C ASP A 6 24.55 -0.95 -3.23
N ASP A 7 23.85 0.19 -3.34
CA ASP A 7 22.47 0.30 -2.84
C ASP A 7 21.51 -0.47 -3.75
N LEU A 8 21.39 -1.77 -3.46
CA LEU A 8 20.47 -2.68 -4.12
C LEU A 8 19.05 -2.29 -3.70
N MET A 9 18.29 -1.73 -4.62
CA MET A 9 16.88 -1.38 -4.44
C MET A 9 15.99 -2.44 -5.08
N VAL A 10 14.92 -2.82 -4.39
CA VAL A 10 13.90 -3.74 -4.90
C VAL A 10 12.61 -2.99 -5.19
N GLN A 11 11.97 -3.27 -6.32
CA GLN A 11 10.68 -2.70 -6.68
C GLN A 11 9.55 -3.58 -6.13
N CYS A 12 8.60 -2.97 -5.43
CA CYS A 12 7.38 -3.65 -4.98
C CYS A 12 6.41 -3.81 -6.15
N GLU A 13 5.92 -5.02 -6.38
CA GLU A 13 4.93 -5.33 -7.43
C GLU A 13 3.53 -4.74 -7.13
N GLY A 14 3.23 -4.51 -5.85
CA GLY A 14 1.92 -3.98 -5.43
C GLY A 14 1.79 -2.47 -5.56
N CYS A 15 2.80 -1.71 -5.14
CA CYS A 15 2.79 -0.24 -5.15
C CYS A 15 3.79 0.37 -6.15
N THR A 16 4.54 -0.45 -6.89
CA THR A 16 5.55 -0.01 -7.88
C THR A 16 6.63 0.93 -7.34
N ASP A 17 6.83 0.91 -6.02
CA ASP A 17 7.77 1.78 -5.30
C ASP A 17 9.08 1.04 -4.99
N TRP A 18 10.16 1.78 -4.73
CA TRP A 18 11.52 1.25 -4.59
C TRP A 18 11.95 1.25 -3.12
N PHE A 19 12.38 0.09 -2.63
CA PHE A 19 12.72 -0.10 -1.23
C PHE A 19 14.13 -0.67 -1.09
N HIS A 20 14.83 -0.26 -0.04
CA HIS A 20 16.06 -0.93 0.38
C HIS A 20 15.70 -2.18 1.20
N PRO A 21 16.24 -3.36 0.88
CA PRO A 21 16.01 -4.60 1.63
C PRO A 21 16.25 -4.41 3.14
N ALA A 22 17.31 -3.69 3.52
CA ALA A 22 17.64 -3.41 4.92
C ALA A 22 16.55 -2.62 5.68
N CYS A 23 15.74 -1.80 4.99
CA CYS A 23 14.67 -1.01 5.62
C CYS A 23 13.37 -1.80 5.83
N ILE A 24 13.21 -2.92 5.14
CA ILE A 24 11.99 -3.75 5.13
C ILE A 24 12.23 -5.12 5.77
N GLU A 25 13.28 -5.25 6.58
CA GLU A 25 13.71 -6.50 7.23
C GLU A 25 13.99 -7.64 6.23
N MET A 26 14.44 -7.31 5.03
CA MET A 26 14.84 -8.27 4.00
C MET A 26 16.35 -8.23 3.82
N THR A 27 16.99 -9.40 3.72
CA THR A 27 18.44 -9.46 3.43
C THR A 27 18.67 -9.33 1.92
N THR A 28 19.84 -8.80 1.55
CA THR A 28 20.23 -8.64 0.15
C THR A 28 20.29 -9.98 -0.58
N GLU A 29 20.64 -11.09 0.10
CA GLU A 29 20.59 -12.42 -0.51
C GLU A 29 19.18 -12.88 -0.82
N ASP A 30 18.21 -12.56 0.04
CA ASP A 30 16.81 -12.93 -0.16
C ASP A 30 16.19 -12.10 -1.29
N ALA A 31 16.46 -10.78 -1.30
CA ALA A 31 16.09 -9.87 -2.38
C ALA A 31 16.65 -10.29 -3.75
N LYS A 32 17.85 -10.89 -3.81
CA LYS A 32 18.43 -11.41 -5.05
C LYS A 32 17.82 -12.74 -5.51
N LYS A 33 17.23 -13.51 -4.59
CA LYS A 33 16.59 -14.79 -4.88
C LYS A 33 15.09 -14.65 -5.16
N LEU A 34 14.46 -13.60 -4.63
CA LEU A 34 13.07 -13.28 -4.89
C LEU A 34 12.89 -12.69 -6.29
N GLU A 35 11.99 -13.28 -7.07
CA GLU A 35 11.57 -12.75 -8.37
C GLU A 35 10.43 -11.72 -8.23
N HIS A 36 9.59 -11.83 -7.19
CA HIS A 36 8.48 -10.92 -6.91
C HIS A 36 8.54 -10.42 -5.47
N PHE A 37 8.64 -9.10 -5.30
CA PHE A 37 8.74 -8.45 -3.99
C PHE A 37 7.44 -7.70 -3.64
N PHE A 38 6.98 -7.85 -2.39
CA PHE A 38 5.85 -7.10 -1.83
C PHE A 38 6.26 -6.47 -0.50
N CYS A 39 6.06 -5.16 -0.35
CA CYS A 39 6.35 -4.46 0.89
C CYS A 39 5.39 -4.86 2.02
N GLY A 40 5.76 -4.58 3.28
CA GLY A 40 4.96 -4.95 4.46
C GLY A 40 3.52 -4.42 4.43
N SER A 41 3.28 -3.28 3.78
CA SER A 41 1.94 -2.74 3.56
C SER A 41 1.14 -3.57 2.54
N CYS A 42 1.72 -3.93 1.40
CA CYS A 42 1.05 -4.78 0.41
C CYS A 42 0.84 -6.21 0.93
N SER A 43 1.79 -6.74 1.70
CA SER A 43 1.70 -8.06 2.35
C SER A 43 0.60 -8.07 3.42
N SER A 44 0.47 -7.01 4.22
CA SER A 44 -0.60 -6.88 5.24
C SER A 44 -1.98 -6.54 4.66
N GLU A 45 -2.06 -5.74 3.60
CA GLU A 45 -3.33 -5.35 2.99
C GLU A 45 -4.06 -6.55 2.36
N SER A 46 -3.33 -7.54 1.84
CA SER A 46 -3.93 -8.80 1.34
C SER A 46 -4.77 -9.51 2.42
N GLN A 47 -4.39 -9.40 3.70
CA GLN A 47 -5.14 -9.93 4.83
C GLN A 47 -6.34 -9.06 5.23
N LYS A 48 -6.30 -7.75 4.92
CA LYS A 48 -7.30 -6.78 5.39
C LYS A 48 -8.43 -6.50 4.40
N LEU A 49 -8.22 -6.79 3.11
CA LEU A 49 -9.28 -6.71 2.10
C LEU A 49 -10.42 -7.72 2.36
N GLN A 50 -10.18 -8.80 3.11
CA GLN A 50 -11.22 -9.74 3.53
C GLN A 50 -12.07 -9.20 4.71
N ASN A 51 -11.54 -8.25 5.49
CA ASN A 51 -12.26 -7.67 6.63
C ASN A 51 -12.94 -6.33 6.30
N SER A 52 -12.56 -5.68 5.20
CA SER A 52 -13.04 -4.34 4.85
C SER A 52 -14.28 -4.33 3.94
N LEU A 53 -14.66 -5.48 3.35
CA LEU A 53 -15.96 -5.64 2.67
C LEU A 53 -17.16 -5.71 3.65
N SER A 54 -16.89 -5.68 4.95
CA SER A 54 -17.89 -5.59 6.02
C SER A 54 -18.19 -4.16 6.47
N ALA A 55 -17.40 -3.15 6.06
CA ALA A 55 -17.49 -1.80 6.62
C ALA A 55 -17.86 -0.68 5.63
N SER A 56 -18.06 -0.98 4.33
CA SER A 56 -18.49 0.04 3.35
C SER A 56 -19.36 -0.53 2.22
N ARG A 57 -20.57 -1.01 2.56
CA ARG A 57 -21.73 -0.86 1.67
C ARG A 57 -22.46 0.38 2.20
N HIS A 58 -22.21 1.60 1.72
CA HIS A 58 -22.68 2.14 0.45
C HIS A 58 -22.03 3.52 0.21
N PRO A 59 -21.50 3.82 -0.98
CA PRO A 59 -21.58 5.16 -1.55
C PRO A 59 -22.91 5.34 -2.32
N ASP A 60 -23.52 6.51 -2.13
CA ASP A 60 -24.50 7.17 -3.00
C ASP A 60 -25.99 6.72 -3.02
N THR A 61 -26.86 7.59 -2.48
CA THR A 61 -28.09 8.05 -3.16
C THR A 61 -28.54 9.37 -2.55
N LYS A 62 -28.53 10.39 -3.40
CA LYS A 62 -29.14 11.72 -3.31
C LYS A 62 -30.60 11.71 -2.80
N GLU A 63 -30.92 12.50 -1.76
CA GLU A 63 -32.30 12.92 -1.45
C GLU A 63 -32.34 14.37 -0.91
N ASP A 64 -33.05 15.22 -1.65
CA ASP A 64 -33.38 16.62 -1.36
C ASP A 64 -34.17 16.77 -0.05
N GLY A 65 -33.69 17.61 0.88
CA GLY A 65 -34.33 17.85 2.18
C GLY A 65 -34.19 19.30 2.65
N LYS A 66 -35.11 20.15 2.20
CA LYS A 66 -35.36 21.56 2.51
C LYS A 66 -35.10 21.90 3.99
N ASN A 67 -34.09 22.72 4.29
CA ASN A 67 -33.92 23.33 5.62
C ASN A 67 -34.25 24.83 5.56
N TYR A 68 -35.41 25.18 6.11
CA TYR A 68 -35.94 26.53 6.25
C TYR A 68 -35.14 27.30 7.31
N ASN A 69 -34.46 28.38 6.93
CA ASN A 69 -33.94 29.38 7.86
C ASN A 69 -33.97 30.78 7.22
N SER A 70 -35.05 31.52 7.45
CA SER A 70 -35.03 32.99 7.51
C SER A 70 -36.33 33.50 8.11
N LEU A 71 -36.27 33.88 9.38
CA LEU A 71 -36.93 35.06 9.96
C LEU A 71 -36.13 35.47 11.20
#